data_AF-A0A378WFC1-F1
#
_entry.id   AF-A0A378WFC1-F1
#
_cell.length_a   1.000
_cell.length_b   1.000
_cell.length_c   1.000
_cell.angle_alpha   90.00
_cell.angle_beta   90.00
_cell.angle_gamma   90.00
#
_symmetry.space_group_name_H-M   'P 1'
#
loop_
_entity.id
_entity.type
_entity.pdbx_description
1 polymer ?
#
loop_
_entity_poly.entity_id
_entity_poly.type
_entity_poly.pdbx_seq_one_letter_code
_entity_poly.pdbx_strand_id
1 'polypeptide(L)'
;MDVVPSKQPLVPYRRHPCSECPWCRDTPPGAFPVHRYDQLRSTAGTPGNEAPIGAPLFACHKSAPGADDACAGWLAAVGGEHLGVRLAIITGALPASTLRPGENWPELFDSFDDMAQAQASDDHA
;
A
#
# COMPACT_ATOMS: atom_id res chain seq x y z
N MET A 1 15.76 -9.14 -34.18
CA MET A 1 15.38 -7.87 -33.51
C MET A 1 15.78 -8.02 -32.06
N ASP A 2 16.97 -7.58 -31.72
CA ASP A 2 17.43 -7.58 -30.34
C ASP A 2 16.72 -6.45 -29.61
N VAL A 3 15.69 -6.78 -28.84
CA VAL A 3 15.08 -5.85 -27.91
C VAL A 3 16.10 -5.62 -26.80
N VAL A 4 16.82 -4.50 -26.87
CA VAL A 4 17.56 -4.00 -25.71
C VAL A 4 16.51 -3.69 -24.63
N PRO A 5 16.53 -4.35 -23.46
CA PRO A 5 15.56 -4.02 -22.43
C PRO A 5 15.81 -2.59 -21.99
N SER A 6 14.91 -1.67 -22.36
CA SER A 6 14.92 -0.34 -21.77
C SER A 6 14.75 -0.51 -20.27
N LYS A 7 15.55 0.18 -19.45
CA LYS A 7 15.28 0.29 -18.01
C LYS A 7 13.87 0.85 -17.84
N GLN A 8 12.90 -0.02 -17.59
CA GLN A 8 11.55 0.43 -17.24
C GLN A 8 11.64 1.24 -15.96
N PRO A 9 10.92 2.36 -15.86
CA PRO A 9 10.83 3.10 -14.61
C PRO A 9 10.22 2.15 -13.55
N LEU A 10 10.99 1.91 -12.50
CA LEU A 10 10.55 1.11 -11.37
C LEU A 10 9.52 1.92 -10.59
N VAL A 11 8.50 1.24 -10.06
CA VAL A 11 7.63 1.84 -9.04
C VAL A 11 8.45 1.90 -7.75
N PRO A 12 8.74 3.08 -7.17
CA PRO A 12 9.39 3.15 -5.87
C PRO A 12 8.48 2.53 -4.81
N TYR A 13 9.06 1.71 -3.92
CA TYR A 13 8.29 1.00 -2.90
C TYR A 13 9.13 0.75 -1.65
N ARG A 14 8.45 0.66 -0.50
CA ARG A 14 9.06 0.26 0.76
C ARG A 14 9.19 -1.26 0.83
N ARG A 15 10.33 -1.74 1.32
CA ARG A 15 10.62 -3.17 1.49
C ARG A 15 10.15 -3.75 2.82
N HIS A 16 9.69 -2.90 3.74
CA HIS A 16 9.20 -3.27 5.07
C HIS A 16 8.21 -2.18 5.54
N PRO A 17 7.15 -2.53 6.31
CA PRO A 17 6.33 -1.55 7.00
C PRO A 17 7.19 -0.55 7.79
N CYS A 18 6.85 0.73 7.75
CA CYS A 18 7.48 1.69 8.65
C CYS A 18 7.02 1.46 10.10
N SER A 19 7.71 2.07 11.07
CA SER A 19 7.43 1.92 12.50
C SER A 19 6.02 2.35 12.93
N GLU A 20 5.34 3.15 12.12
CA GLU A 20 3.99 3.68 12.37
C GLU A 20 3.08 3.34 11.18
N CYS A 21 3.26 2.15 10.60
CA CYS A 21 2.52 1.73 9.43
C CYS A 21 1.06 1.45 9.83
N PRO A 22 0.07 2.16 9.27
CA PRO A 22 -1.33 1.97 9.70
C PRO A 22 -1.85 0.56 9.38
N TRP A 23 -1.21 -0.14 8.44
CA TRP A 23 -1.53 -1.53 8.10
C TRP A 23 -1.06 -2.56 9.14
N CYS A 24 -0.19 -2.20 10.09
CA CYS A 24 0.24 -3.08 11.16
C CYS A 24 -0.76 -3.04 12.32
N ARG A 25 -1.22 -4.21 12.80
CA ARG A 25 -2.25 -4.32 13.84
C ARG A 25 -1.84 -3.77 15.20
N ASP A 26 -0.54 -3.72 15.46
CA ASP A 26 0.07 -3.22 16.70
C ASP A 26 0.39 -1.72 16.64
N THR A 27 0.13 -1.04 15.52
CA THR A 27 0.33 0.41 15.42
C THR A 27 -0.77 1.15 16.16
N PRO A 28 -0.44 2.02 17.14
CA PRO A 28 -1.43 2.81 17.86
C PRO A 28 -2.26 3.70 16.91
N PRO A 29 -3.57 3.85 17.17
CA PRO A 29 -4.45 4.68 16.35
C PRO A 29 -4.17 6.18 16.54
N GLY A 30 -4.82 7.01 15.72
CA GLY A 30 -4.81 8.46 15.88
C GLY A 30 -3.64 9.19 15.20
N ALA A 31 -2.79 8.49 14.43
CA ALA A 31 -1.72 9.13 13.66
C ALA A 31 -2.24 10.06 12.54
N PHE A 32 -3.46 9.82 12.05
CA PHE A 32 -4.11 10.64 11.04
C PHE A 32 -5.59 10.86 11.37
N PRO A 33 -6.16 12.02 11.01
CA PRO A 33 -7.58 12.28 11.21
C PRO A 33 -8.44 11.39 10.30
N VAL A 34 -9.66 11.06 10.75
CA VAL A 34 -10.59 10.14 10.06
C VAL A 34 -10.75 10.44 8.56
N HIS A 35 -10.97 11.71 8.19
CA HIS A 35 -11.17 12.13 6.79
C HIS A 35 -9.98 11.80 5.87
N ARG A 36 -8.80 11.54 6.43
CA ARG A 36 -7.63 11.12 5.67
C ARG A 36 -7.83 9.71 5.10
N TYR A 37 -8.48 8.82 5.84
CA TYR A 37 -8.80 7.47 5.37
C TYR A 37 -9.85 7.50 4.25
N ASP A 38 -10.82 8.42 4.30
CA ASP A 38 -11.79 8.60 3.19
C ASP A 38 -11.08 8.90 1.86
N GLN A 39 -10.05 9.76 1.90
CA GLN A 39 -9.23 10.10 0.72
C GLN A 39 -8.39 8.92 0.21
N LEU A 40 -8.05 7.98 1.09
CA LEU A 40 -7.24 6.81 0.77
C LEU A 40 -8.09 5.61 0.35
N ARG A 41 -9.41 5.63 0.56
CA ARG A 41 -10.28 4.47 0.28
C ARG A 41 -10.17 3.98 -1.16
N SER A 42 -10.06 4.89 -2.12
CA SER A 42 -9.97 4.54 -3.54
C SER A 42 -8.68 3.82 -3.92
N THR A 43 -7.64 3.82 -3.06
CA THR A 43 -6.39 3.10 -3.34
C THR A 43 -6.47 1.61 -3.03
N ALA A 44 -7.58 1.13 -2.46
CA ALA A 44 -7.74 -0.26 -2.06
C ALA A 44 -9.04 -0.84 -2.62
N GLY A 45 -8.91 -2.03 -3.22
CA GLY A 45 -10.03 -2.86 -3.64
C GLY A 45 -10.21 -4.08 -2.74
N THR A 46 -11.20 -4.90 -3.09
CA THR A 46 -11.37 -6.25 -2.55
C THR A 46 -11.48 -7.23 -3.73
N PRO A 47 -11.28 -8.54 -3.53
CA PRO A 47 -11.46 -9.51 -4.60
C PRO A 47 -12.84 -9.40 -5.26
N GLY A 48 -12.87 -9.20 -6.58
CA GLY A 48 -14.10 -9.00 -7.36
C GLY A 48 -14.70 -7.59 -7.30
N ASN A 49 -14.04 -6.66 -6.59
CA ASN A 49 -14.36 -5.25 -6.54
C ASN A 49 -13.06 -4.44 -6.36
N GLU A 50 -12.21 -4.51 -7.39
CA GLU A 50 -10.89 -3.90 -7.43
C GLU A 50 -10.92 -2.37 -7.29
N ALA A 51 -9.78 -1.79 -6.92
CA ALA A 51 -9.60 -0.35 -6.94
C ALA A 51 -9.90 0.21 -8.35
N PRO A 52 -10.57 1.38 -8.46
CA PRO A 52 -10.92 1.96 -9.75
C PRO A 52 -9.73 2.15 -10.69
N ILE A 53 -9.99 2.12 -12.00
CA ILE A 53 -8.98 2.47 -13.00
C ILE A 53 -8.50 3.91 -12.73
N GLY A 54 -7.19 4.11 -12.68
CA GLY A 54 -6.58 5.41 -12.37
C GLY A 54 -6.48 5.72 -10.88
N ALA A 55 -6.84 4.79 -9.99
CA ALA A 55 -6.58 4.93 -8.56
C ALA A 55 -5.07 5.17 -8.29
N PRO A 56 -4.74 6.10 -7.38
CA PRO A 56 -3.35 6.32 -6.99
C PRO A 56 -2.86 5.17 -6.10
N LEU A 57 -1.54 4.98 -6.05
CA LEU A 57 -0.92 4.08 -5.09
C LEU A 57 -1.10 4.62 -3.67
N PHE A 58 -1.24 3.73 -2.68
CA PHE A 58 -1.14 4.13 -1.28
C PHE A 58 0.32 4.46 -0.96
N ALA A 59 0.64 5.75 -0.90
CA ALA A 59 1.98 6.22 -0.55
C ALA A 59 2.31 5.92 0.92
N CYS A 60 3.55 5.52 1.19
CA CYS A 60 4.08 5.47 2.55
C CYS A 60 4.15 6.91 3.11
N HIS A 61 3.60 7.15 4.30
CA HIS A 61 3.62 8.48 4.91
C HIS A 61 5.03 8.98 5.27
N LYS A 62 6.04 8.08 5.29
CA LYS A 62 7.46 8.42 5.46
C LYS A 62 8.15 8.79 4.14
N SER A 63 7.41 8.91 3.04
CA SER A 63 7.93 9.40 1.76
C SER A 63 8.06 10.91 1.79
N ALA A 64 9.01 11.45 1.02
CA ALA A 64 9.09 12.90 0.84
C ALA A 64 7.99 13.35 -0.14
N PRO A 65 7.39 14.54 0.04
CA PRO A 65 6.42 15.07 -0.91
C PRO A 65 6.97 15.08 -2.34
N GLY A 66 6.25 14.46 -3.27
CA GLY A 66 6.66 14.34 -4.67
C GLY A 66 7.64 13.20 -4.98
N ALA A 67 8.01 12.40 -3.98
CA ALA A 67 8.84 11.20 -4.09
C ALA A 67 8.18 10.03 -3.34
N ASP A 68 6.94 9.73 -3.70
CA ASP A 68 6.10 8.77 -3.00
C ASP A 68 6.55 7.33 -3.27
N ASP A 69 6.95 6.63 -2.22
CA ASP A 69 7.15 5.19 -2.25
C ASP A 69 5.82 4.49 -1.96
N ALA A 70 5.47 3.47 -2.72
CA ALA A 70 4.35 2.59 -2.38
C ALA A 70 4.55 1.96 -0.99
N CYS A 71 3.49 1.99 -0.17
CA CYS A 71 3.50 1.44 1.18
C CYS A 71 3.63 -0.09 1.17
N ALA A 72 4.58 -0.62 1.93
CA ALA A 72 4.84 -2.06 2.03
C ALA A 72 3.64 -2.84 2.60
N GLY A 73 3.02 -2.31 3.67
CA GLY A 73 1.87 -2.95 4.31
C GLY A 73 0.65 -3.00 3.38
N TRP A 74 0.36 -1.88 2.69
CA TRP A 74 -0.69 -1.82 1.68
C TRP A 74 -0.46 -2.80 0.52
N LEU A 75 0.76 -2.81 -0.03
CA LEU A 75 1.12 -3.72 -1.13
C LEU A 75 0.87 -5.19 -0.74
N ALA A 76 1.33 -5.57 0.45
CA ALA A 76 1.21 -6.94 0.95
C ALA A 76 -0.23 -7.33 1.33
N ALA A 77 -1.01 -6.41 1.90
CA ALA A 77 -2.35 -6.69 2.38
C ALA A 77 -3.38 -6.70 1.24
N VAL A 78 -3.39 -5.65 0.41
CA VAL A 78 -4.46 -5.41 -0.59
C VAL A 78 -3.95 -4.96 -1.95
N GLY A 79 -2.64 -4.80 -2.14
CA GLY A 79 -2.06 -4.33 -3.41
C GLY A 79 -2.41 -5.21 -4.61
N GLY A 80 -2.70 -6.49 -4.35
CA GLY A 80 -3.18 -7.43 -5.35
C GLY A 80 -4.50 -7.01 -6.00
N GLU A 81 -5.33 -6.21 -5.34
CA GLU A 81 -6.64 -5.73 -5.83
C GLU A 81 -6.55 -4.34 -6.50
N HIS A 82 -5.34 -3.92 -6.87
CA HIS A 82 -5.08 -2.66 -7.56
C HIS A 82 -4.52 -2.89 -8.96
N LEU A 83 -5.26 -2.47 -10.00
CA LEU A 83 -4.87 -2.74 -11.39
C LEU A 83 -3.48 -2.17 -11.75
N GLY A 84 -3.14 -0.98 -11.25
CA GLY A 84 -1.80 -0.39 -11.45
C GLY A 84 -0.67 -1.23 -10.86
N VAL A 85 -0.92 -1.93 -9.74
CA VAL A 85 0.07 -2.81 -9.11
C VAL A 85 0.21 -4.10 -9.91
N ARG A 86 -0.91 -4.71 -10.32
CA ARG A 86 -0.92 -5.88 -11.21
C ARG A 86 -0.13 -5.62 -12.49
N LEU A 87 -0.37 -4.47 -13.13
CA LEU A 87 0.34 -4.08 -14.35
C LEU A 87 1.83 -3.88 -14.07
N ALA A 88 2.20 -3.16 -13.01
CA ALA A 88 3.61 -2.95 -12.64
C ALA A 88 4.34 -4.27 -12.40
N ILE A 89 3.69 -5.28 -11.82
CA ILE A 89 4.26 -6.62 -11.65
C ILE A 89 4.43 -7.34 -12.99
N ILE A 90 3.39 -7.36 -13.82
CA ILE A 90 3.42 -8.01 -15.13
C ILE A 90 4.50 -7.41 -16.03
N THR A 91 4.70 -6.10 -15.95
CA THR A 91 5.73 -5.40 -16.73
C THR A 91 7.10 -5.42 -16.08
N GLY A 92 7.28 -6.01 -14.89
CA GLY A 92 8.57 -6.06 -14.18
C GLY A 92 9.00 -4.76 -13.50
N ALA A 93 8.11 -3.77 -13.39
CA ALA A 93 8.36 -2.51 -12.68
C ALA A 93 8.21 -2.63 -11.14
N LEU A 94 7.58 -3.71 -10.66
CA LEU A 94 7.44 -4.04 -9.25
C LEU A 94 7.61 -5.56 -9.05
N PRO A 95 8.36 -6.05 -8.04
CA PRO A 95 8.47 -7.49 -7.80
C PRO A 95 7.16 -8.08 -7.26
N ALA A 96 6.77 -9.26 -7.76
CA ALA A 96 5.58 -9.97 -7.28
C ALA A 96 5.65 -10.34 -5.77
N SER A 97 6.86 -10.46 -5.22
CA SER A 97 7.09 -10.71 -3.80
C SER A 97 6.59 -9.58 -2.90
N THR A 98 6.33 -8.38 -3.43
CA THR A 98 5.76 -7.25 -2.68
C THR A 98 4.30 -7.47 -2.26
N LEU A 99 3.60 -8.42 -2.88
CA LEU A 99 2.22 -8.79 -2.55
C LEU A 99 2.13 -9.79 -1.39
N ARG A 100 3.21 -9.97 -0.62
CA ARG A 100 3.25 -10.87 0.53
C ARG A 100 4.06 -10.23 1.65
N PRO A 101 3.69 -10.45 2.93
CA PRO A 101 4.56 -10.09 4.04
C PRO A 101 5.93 -10.78 3.92
N GLY A 102 6.97 -10.06 4.32
CA GLY A 102 8.31 -10.62 4.46
C GLY A 102 8.49 -11.38 5.77
N GLU A 103 9.67 -11.96 5.95
CA GLU A 103 10.04 -12.63 7.20
C GLU A 103 10.05 -11.63 8.36
N ASN A 104 9.50 -12.04 9.52
CA ASN A 104 9.43 -11.25 10.75
C ASN A 104 8.66 -9.91 10.64
N TRP A 105 7.76 -9.78 9.67
CA TRP A 105 6.85 -8.63 9.63
C TRP A 105 5.83 -8.69 10.77
N PRO A 106 5.37 -7.53 11.28
CA PRO A 106 4.19 -7.48 12.13
C PRO A 106 2.96 -8.05 11.43
N GLU A 107 1.97 -8.47 12.22
CA GLU A 107 0.68 -8.87 11.69
C GLU A 107 0.00 -7.67 11.01
N LEU A 108 -0.53 -7.89 9.80
CA LEU A 108 -1.21 -6.86 9.02
C LEU A 108 -2.72 -7.02 9.11
N PHE A 109 -3.45 -5.92 8.90
CA PHE A 109 -4.88 -5.98 8.60
C PHE A 109 -5.11 -6.60 7.22
N ASP A 110 -6.22 -7.31 7.06
CA ASP A 110 -6.58 -8.02 5.81
C ASP A 110 -7.43 -7.17 4.85
N SER A 111 -7.97 -6.05 5.34
CA SER A 111 -8.82 -5.16 4.56
C SER A 111 -8.56 -3.69 4.88
N PHE A 112 -8.85 -2.82 3.92
CA PHE A 112 -8.78 -1.37 4.14
C PHE A 112 -9.76 -0.93 5.23
N ASP A 113 -10.95 -1.53 5.28
CA ASP A 113 -12.01 -1.12 6.19
C ASP A 113 -11.66 -1.47 7.65
N ASP A 114 -11.09 -2.65 7.91
CA ASP A 114 -10.61 -3.01 9.26
C ASP A 114 -9.46 -2.10 9.70
N MET A 115 -8.52 -1.83 8.79
CA MET A 115 -7.39 -0.93 9.04
C MET A 115 -7.88 0.49 9.34
N ALA A 116 -8.74 1.04 8.49
CA ALA A 116 -9.26 2.39 8.66
C ALA A 116 -10.09 2.51 9.93
N GLN A 117 -10.95 1.53 10.23
CA GLN A 117 -11.75 1.52 11.46
C GLN A 117 -10.85 1.49 12.72
N ALA A 118 -9.83 0.63 12.74
CA ALA A 118 -8.91 0.57 13.86
C ALA A 118 -8.14 1.89 14.03
N GLN A 119 -7.58 2.41 12.93
CA GLN A 119 -6.66 3.54 12.96
C GLN A 119 -7.33 4.92 13.03
N ALA A 120 -8.62 5.02 12.67
CA ALA A 120 -9.43 6.23 12.77
C ALA A 120 -10.00 6.49 14.18
N SER A 121 -9.67 5.67 15.17
CA SER A 121 -10.14 5.86 16.54
C SER A 121 -9.44 7.06 17.19
N ASP A 122 -10.22 8.03 17.65
CA ASP A 122 -9.77 9.21 18.41
C ASP A 122 -9.45 8.85 19.87
N ASP A 123 -8.54 7.90 20.13
CA ASP A 123 -8.06 7.67 21.50
C ASP A 123 -6.91 8.64 21.83
N HIS A 124 -7.27 9.91 21.93
CA HIS A 124 -6.58 10.85 22.82
C HIS A 124 -7.39 10.95 24.12
N ALA A 125 -7.40 9.86 24.91
CA ALA A 125 -7.93 9.84 26.27
C ALA A 125 -6.79 9.80 27.28
#